data_AF-A0A380DIT4-F1
#
_entry.id   AF-A0A380DIT4-F1
#
_cell.length_a   1.000
_cell.length_b   1.000
_cell.length_c   1.000
_cell.angle_alpha   90.00
_cell.angle_beta   90.00
_cell.angle_gamma   90.00
#
_symmetry.space_group_name_H-M   'P 1'
#
loop_
_entity.id
_entity.type
_entity.pdbx_description
1 polymer ?
#
loop_
_entity_poly.entity_id
_entity_poly.type
_entity_poly.pdbx_seq_one_letter_code
_entity_poly.pdbx_strand_id
1 'polypeptide(L)'
;MNELRTTNQPLYNKFKRYAKLLLKPGEDLEAFEYRKVALFKEWKTQKGIIKYLLDQDDSLNDAYQYINQLRFKLKHNDYEGFIHELKHMPLSQAHSFVQRATKTLNKHAYFIKNTFDYYNLSNGPLEGINNKIKLIKRTSFGY
;
A
#
# COMPACT_ATOMS: atom_id res chain seq x y z
N MET A 1 11.79 11.51 3.24
CA MET A 1 12.04 10.56 4.37
C MET A 1 13.51 10.34 4.73
N ASN A 2 14.45 10.15 3.80
CA ASN A 2 15.87 9.94 4.18
C ASN A 2 16.51 11.15 4.88
N GLU A 3 15.99 12.35 4.62
CA GLU A 3 16.37 13.59 5.31
C GLU A 3 16.09 13.52 6.83
N LEU A 4 15.06 12.79 7.26
CA LEU A 4 14.76 12.59 8.68
C LEU A 4 15.87 11.83 9.40
N ARG A 5 16.72 11.09 8.68
CA ARG A 5 17.84 10.36 9.30
C ARG A 5 18.81 11.31 9.99
N THR A 6 19.00 12.51 9.45
CA THR A 6 19.91 13.52 9.99
C THR A 6 19.16 14.58 10.81
N THR A 7 17.93 14.95 10.43
CA THR A 7 17.17 16.00 11.13
C THR A 7 16.36 15.50 12.32
N ASN A 8 15.83 14.27 12.28
CA ASN A 8 15.04 13.69 13.37
C ASN A 8 15.15 12.16 13.38
N GLN A 9 16.30 11.68 13.86
CA GLN A 9 16.62 10.25 13.92
C GLN A 9 15.58 9.39 14.68
N PRO A 10 15.01 9.83 15.83
CA PRO A 10 13.94 9.10 16.49
C PRO A 10 12.71 8.87 15.59
N LEU A 11 12.29 9.90 14.85
CA LEU A 11 11.16 9.78 13.93
C LEU A 11 11.49 8.88 12.74
N TYR A 12 12.68 9.02 12.16
CA TYR A 12 13.17 8.13 11.09
C TYR A 12 13.12 6.65 11.51
N ASN A 13 13.56 6.34 12.73
CA ASN A 13 13.55 4.98 13.26
C ASN A 13 12.11 4.43 13.41
N LYS A 14 11.15 5.26 13.82
CA LYS A 14 9.73 4.87 13.90
C LYS A 14 9.18 4.55 12.50
N PHE A 15 9.38 5.43 11.52
CA PHE A 15 8.97 5.18 10.14
C PHE A 15 9.58 3.88 9.60
N LYS A 16 10.89 3.70 9.76
CA LYS A 16 11.58 2.51 9.26
C LYS A 16 11.07 1.22 9.91
N ARG A 17 10.86 1.22 11.24
CA ARG A 17 10.39 0.05 11.97
C ARG A 17 8.97 -0.35 11.61
N TYR A 18 8.09 0.64 11.46
CA TYR A 18 6.65 0.43 11.28
C TYR A 18 6.18 0.56 9.82
N ALA A 19 7.10 0.70 8.86
CA ALA A 19 6.78 0.79 7.44
C ALA A 19 5.88 -0.34 6.92
N LYS A 20 6.03 -1.57 7.43
CA LYS A 20 5.16 -2.70 7.05
C LYS A 20 3.70 -2.50 7.45
N LEU A 21 3.42 -1.77 8.53
CA LEU A 21 2.04 -1.46 8.94
C LEU A 21 1.39 -0.48 7.95
N LEU A 22 2.14 0.44 7.34
CA LEU A 22 1.62 1.36 6.32
C LEU A 22 1.17 0.62 5.05
N LEU A 23 1.67 -0.59 4.82
CA LEU A 23 1.31 -1.42 3.66
C LEU A 23 0.07 -2.29 3.90
N LYS A 24 -0.35 -2.45 5.16
CA LYS A 24 -1.54 -3.24 5.50
C LYS A 24 -2.81 -2.47 5.12
N PRO A 25 -3.86 -3.16 4.64
CA PRO A 25 -5.18 -2.57 4.48
C PRO A 25 -5.65 -1.93 5.79
N GLY A 26 -6.28 -0.76 5.69
CA GLY A 26 -6.77 -0.03 6.87
C GLY A 26 -7.75 -0.83 7.74
N GLU A 27 -8.53 -1.73 7.13
CA GLU A 27 -9.46 -2.64 7.80
C GLU A 27 -8.77 -3.69 8.67
N ASP A 28 -7.57 -4.11 8.29
CA ASP A 28 -6.81 -5.18 8.97
C ASP A 28 -5.91 -4.64 10.09
N LEU A 29 -5.96 -3.33 10.36
CA LEU A 29 -5.18 -2.68 11.40
C LEU A 29 -5.88 -2.78 12.74
N GLU A 30 -5.25 -3.51 13.66
CA GLU A 30 -5.74 -3.65 15.03
C GLU A 30 -5.92 -2.29 15.72
N ALA A 31 -7.13 -2.05 16.21
CA ALA A 31 -7.60 -0.75 16.68
C ALA A 31 -7.90 -0.71 18.18
N PHE A 32 -8.14 -1.86 18.82
CA PHE A 32 -8.63 -1.93 20.20
C PHE A 32 -7.55 -2.41 21.18
N GLU A 33 -6.71 -3.35 20.75
CA GLU A 33 -5.69 -3.92 21.63
C GLU A 33 -4.45 -3.02 21.77
N TYR A 34 -4.31 -2.41 22.95
CA TYR A 34 -3.12 -1.68 23.33
C TYR A 34 -2.02 -2.64 23.73
N ARG A 35 -0.83 -2.46 23.17
CA ARG A 35 0.36 -3.22 23.55
C ARG A 35 1.56 -2.31 23.72
N LYS A 36 2.51 -2.76 24.54
CA LYS A 36 3.82 -2.11 24.62
C LYS A 36 4.53 -2.26 23.28
N VAL A 37 4.82 -1.13 22.63
CA VAL A 37 5.50 -1.09 21.34
C VAL A 37 6.81 -0.32 21.46
N ALA A 38 7.83 -0.78 20.76
CA ALA A 38 9.14 -0.13 20.81
C ALA A 38 9.13 1.25 20.16
N LEU A 39 10.07 2.12 20.54
CA LEU A 39 10.20 3.49 20.04
C LEU A 39 9.06 4.45 20.44
N PHE A 40 8.04 3.96 21.15
CA PHE A 40 7.03 4.79 21.82
C PHE A 40 7.15 4.61 23.33
N LYS A 41 6.95 5.70 24.07
CA LYS A 41 6.90 5.67 25.55
C LYS A 41 5.57 5.10 26.06
N GLU A 42 4.52 5.25 25.26
CA GLU A 42 3.16 4.86 25.58
C GLU A 42 2.78 3.55 24.88
N TRP A 43 1.76 2.90 25.43
CA TRP A 43 1.12 1.78 24.76
C TRP A 43 0.34 2.29 23.55
N LYS A 44 0.41 1.57 22.43
CA LYS A 44 -0.27 1.96 21.19
C LYS A 44 -0.88 0.74 20.51
N THR A 45 -1.98 1.00 19.81
CA THR A 45 -2.59 0.06 18.84
C THR A 45 -1.88 0.18 17.49
N GLN A 46 -2.11 -0.75 16.56
CA GLN A 46 -1.52 -0.65 15.21
C GLN A 46 -2.05 0.60 14.50
N LYS A 47 -3.36 0.85 14.60
CA LYS A 47 -4.00 2.04 14.04
C LYS A 47 -3.48 3.33 14.68
N GLY A 48 -3.21 3.33 15.98
CA GLY A 48 -2.61 4.47 16.68
C GLY A 48 -1.17 4.79 16.22
N ILE A 49 -0.37 3.76 15.93
CA ILE A 49 0.97 3.94 15.35
C ILE A 49 0.87 4.54 13.95
N ILE A 50 -0.02 4.01 13.11
CA ILE A 50 -0.22 4.52 11.75
C ILE A 50 -0.68 5.97 11.77
N LYS A 51 -1.71 6.29 12.56
CA LYS A 51 -2.17 7.66 12.74
C LYS A 51 -1.01 8.59 13.11
N TYR A 52 -0.22 8.23 14.12
CA TYR A 52 0.95 9.02 14.51
C TYR A 52 1.94 9.25 13.36
N LEU A 53 2.20 8.25 12.53
CA LEU A 53 3.13 8.38 11.40
C LEU A 53 2.55 9.23 10.26
N LEU A 54 1.27 9.09 9.95
CA LEU A 54 0.59 9.87 8.92
C LEU A 54 0.46 11.34 9.33
N ASP A 55 0.26 11.62 10.62
CA ASP A 55 0.20 12.98 11.16
C ASP A 55 1.53 13.76 11.03
N GLN A 56 2.63 13.12 10.59
CA GLN A 56 3.93 13.79 10.42
C GLN A 56 4.19 14.27 8.98
N ASP A 57 3.42 13.78 8.01
CA ASP A 57 3.62 14.06 6.59
C ASP A 57 2.28 13.99 5.85
N ASP A 58 1.70 15.16 5.57
CA ASP A 58 0.40 15.28 4.90
C ASP A 58 0.41 14.61 3.52
N SER A 59 1.51 14.71 2.77
CA SER A 59 1.63 14.10 1.45
C SER A 59 1.58 12.56 1.54
N LEU A 60 2.21 12.00 2.58
CA LEU A 60 2.12 10.58 2.88
C LEU A 60 0.71 10.18 3.31
N ASN A 61 0.04 11.00 4.13
CA ASN A 61 -1.33 10.75 4.55
C ASN A 61 -2.29 10.71 3.36
N ASP A 62 -2.24 11.71 2.48
CA ASP A 62 -3.07 11.77 1.27
C ASP A 62 -2.84 10.55 0.38
N ALA A 63 -1.58 10.18 0.16
CA ALA A 63 -1.21 8.99 -0.60
C ALA A 63 -1.77 7.71 0.05
N TYR A 64 -1.65 7.59 1.37
CA TYR A 64 -2.14 6.44 2.13
C TYR A 64 -3.66 6.30 2.04
N GLN A 65 -4.41 7.40 2.23
CA GLN A 65 -5.88 7.39 2.16
C GLN A 65 -6.35 6.98 0.76
N TYR A 66 -5.81 7.63 -0.28
CA TYR A 66 -6.18 7.35 -1.67
C TYR A 66 -5.92 5.89 -2.07
N ILE A 67 -4.73 5.35 -1.74
CA ILE A 67 -4.40 3.95 -2.05
C ILE A 67 -5.32 2.99 -1.29
N ASN A 68 -5.66 3.28 -0.04
CA ASN A 68 -6.57 2.43 0.72
C ASN A 68 -8.01 2.50 0.19
N GLN A 69 -8.48 3.65 -0.28
CA GLN A 69 -9.78 3.77 -0.95
C GLN A 69 -9.84 2.91 -2.21
N LEU A 70 -8.82 2.99 -3.07
CA LEU A 70 -8.73 2.13 -4.26
C LEU A 70 -8.73 0.64 -3.90
N ARG A 71 -7.96 0.24 -2.88
CA ARG A 71 -7.92 -1.13 -2.39
C ARG A 71 -9.27 -1.59 -1.85
N PHE A 72 -9.95 -0.73 -1.08
CA PHE A 72 -11.27 -1.00 -0.54
C PHE A 72 -12.27 -1.30 -1.66
N LYS A 73 -12.30 -0.44 -2.69
CA LYS A 73 -13.17 -0.60 -3.86
C LYS A 73 -12.88 -1.88 -4.62
N LEU A 74 -11.59 -2.21 -4.81
CA LEU A 74 -11.19 -3.47 -5.42
C LEU A 74 -11.63 -4.69 -4.60
N LYS A 75 -11.46 -4.66 -3.28
CA LYS A 75 -11.85 -5.76 -2.37
C LYS A 75 -13.36 -6.02 -2.39
N HIS A 76 -14.16 -4.97 -2.50
CA HIS A 76 -15.63 -5.05 -2.52
C HIS A 76 -16.22 -5.18 -3.92
N ASN A 77 -15.38 -5.41 -4.93
CA ASN A 77 -15.78 -5.53 -6.33
C ASN A 77 -16.59 -4.32 -6.88
N ASP A 78 -16.33 -3.12 -6.36
CA ASP A 78 -17.00 -1.87 -6.77
C ASP A 78 -16.21 -1.18 -7.89
N TYR A 79 -16.45 -1.61 -9.13
CA TYR A 79 -15.75 -1.10 -10.31
C TYR A 79 -16.06 0.38 -10.58
N GLU A 80 -17.33 0.79 -10.47
CA GLU A 80 -17.74 2.18 -10.72
C GLU A 80 -17.10 3.12 -9.70
N GLY A 81 -17.14 2.75 -8.42
CA GLY A 81 -16.46 3.49 -7.37
C GLY A 81 -14.94 3.52 -7.55
N PHE A 82 -14.33 2.43 -8.01
CA PHE A 82 -12.91 2.37 -8.31
C PHE A 82 -12.51 3.34 -9.42
N ILE A 83 -13.23 3.35 -10.55
CA ILE A 83 -12.94 4.23 -11.69
C ILE A 83 -13.21 5.69 -11.35
N HIS A 84 -14.28 5.96 -10.59
CA HIS A 84 -14.56 7.30 -10.09
C HIS A 84 -13.38 7.82 -9.27
N GLU A 85 -12.96 7.10 -8.23
CA GLU A 85 -11.83 7.49 -7.38
C GLU A 85 -10.54 7.71 -8.21
N LEU A 86 -10.30 6.82 -9.17
CA LEU A 86 -9.10 6.84 -10.01
C LEU A 86 -9.04 8.04 -10.98
N LYS A 87 -10.19 8.59 -11.38
CA LYS A 87 -10.31 9.79 -12.23
C LYS A 87 -10.36 11.09 -11.43
N HIS A 88 -10.89 11.06 -10.21
CA HIS A 88 -11.09 12.25 -9.38
C HIS A 88 -9.84 12.71 -8.63
N MET A 89 -8.77 11.90 -8.57
CA MET A 89 -7.54 12.31 -7.90
C MET A 89 -6.87 13.52 -8.60
N PRO A 90 -6.56 14.61 -7.88
CA PRO A 90 -5.80 15.74 -8.44
C PRO A 90 -4.33 15.34 -8.63
N LEU A 91 -4.04 14.71 -9.77
CA LEU A 91 -2.71 14.21 -10.14
C LEU A 91 -1.62 15.29 -10.06
N SER A 92 -1.95 16.57 -10.25
CA SER A 92 -0.99 17.67 -10.17
C SER A 92 -0.47 17.92 -8.74
N GLN A 93 -1.24 17.57 -7.72
CA GLN A 93 -0.92 17.81 -6.30
C GLN A 93 -0.41 16.56 -5.59
N ALA A 94 -0.63 15.37 -6.17
CA ALA A 94 -0.18 14.12 -5.59
C ALA A 94 1.34 13.95 -5.67
N HIS A 95 1.91 13.17 -4.76
CA HIS A 95 3.33 12.79 -4.84
C HIS A 95 3.64 12.02 -6.14
N SER A 96 4.80 12.26 -6.74
CA SER A 96 5.19 11.74 -8.07
C SER A 96 5.02 10.23 -8.25
N PHE A 97 5.27 9.45 -7.19
CA PHE A 97 5.03 8.00 -7.19
C PHE A 97 3.56 7.64 -7.34
N VAL A 98 2.67 8.34 -6.64
CA VAL A 98 1.22 8.10 -6.72
C VAL A 98 0.72 8.52 -8.09
N GLN A 99 1.20 9.64 -8.63
CA GLN A 99 0.87 10.06 -10.00
C GLN A 99 1.22 8.98 -11.03
N ARG A 100 2.42 8.41 -10.93
CA ARG A 100 2.87 7.34 -11.83
C ARG A 100 1.98 6.11 -11.71
N ALA A 101 1.69 5.67 -10.48
CA ALA A 101 0.82 4.53 -10.24
C ALA A 101 -0.58 4.77 -10.82
N THR A 102 -1.20 5.91 -10.55
CA THR A 102 -2.53 6.28 -11.06
C THR A 102 -2.55 6.38 -12.59
N LYS A 103 -1.49 6.91 -13.22
CA LYS A 103 -1.37 6.91 -14.70
C LYS A 103 -1.31 5.51 -15.27
N THR A 104 -0.53 4.62 -14.65
CA THR A 104 -0.46 3.21 -15.07
C THR A 104 -1.82 2.52 -14.92
N LEU A 105 -2.50 2.72 -13.79
CA LEU A 105 -3.83 2.15 -13.57
C LEU A 105 -4.85 2.67 -14.59
N ASN A 106 -4.85 3.99 -14.89
CA ASN A 106 -5.68 4.58 -15.93
C ASN A 106 -5.41 3.95 -17.30
N LYS A 107 -4.13 3.82 -17.69
CA LYS A 107 -3.74 3.20 -18.96
C LYS A 107 -4.26 1.77 -19.10
N HIS A 108 -4.33 1.02 -18.01
CA HIS A 108 -4.77 -0.38 -17.98
C HIS A 108 -6.19 -0.57 -17.43
N ALA A 109 -6.99 0.50 -17.31
CA ALA A 109 -8.34 0.45 -16.72
C ALA A 109 -9.26 -0.56 -17.42
N TYR A 110 -9.13 -0.71 -18.75
CA TYR A 110 -9.85 -1.72 -19.52
C TYR A 110 -9.53 -3.15 -19.07
N PHE A 111 -8.25 -3.48 -18.87
CA PHE A 111 -7.84 -4.80 -18.39
C PHE A 111 -8.18 -5.02 -16.92
N ILE A 112 -8.10 -3.96 -16.12
CA ILE A 112 -8.49 -4.00 -14.71
C ILE A 112 -9.98 -4.37 -14.57
N LYS A 113 -10.84 -3.91 -15.47
CA LYS A 113 -12.27 -4.28 -15.49
C LYS A 113 -12.48 -5.80 -15.50
N ASN A 114 -11.66 -6.55 -16.26
CA ASN A 114 -11.75 -8.01 -16.29
C ASN A 114 -11.56 -8.63 -14.89
N THR A 115 -10.74 -8.03 -14.04
CA THR A 115 -10.57 -8.49 -12.64
C THR A 115 -11.88 -8.36 -11.86
N PHE A 116 -12.68 -7.33 -12.13
CA PHE A 116 -13.98 -7.12 -11.49
C PHE A 116 -15.07 -8.04 -12.05
N ASP A 117 -15.06 -8.23 -13.37
CA ASP A 117 -16.04 -9.09 -14.07
C ASP A 117 -15.83 -10.59 -13.74
N TYR A 118 -14.57 -11.03 -13.61
CA TYR A 118 -14.20 -12.43 -13.38
C TYR A 118 -13.66 -12.67 -11.96
N TYR A 119 -14.41 -12.28 -10.93
CA TYR A 119 -14.00 -12.36 -9.51
C TYR A 119 -13.67 -13.78 -9.01
N ASN A 120 -14.13 -14.83 -9.70
CA ASN A 120 -13.85 -16.22 -9.39
C ASN A 120 -12.50 -16.71 -9.93
N LEU A 121 -11.87 -15.96 -10.85
CA LEU A 121 -10.56 -16.28 -11.40
C LEU A 121 -9.48 -15.62 -10.55
N SER A 122 -8.43 -16.36 -10.23
CA SER A 122 -7.27 -15.83 -9.51
C SER A 122 -6.01 -15.97 -10.35
N ASN A 123 -5.07 -15.04 -10.15
CA ASN A 123 -3.73 -15.13 -10.73
C ASN A 123 -2.84 -16.19 -10.03
N GLY A 124 -3.34 -16.87 -8.98
CA GLY A 124 -2.57 -17.80 -8.16
C GLY A 124 -1.87 -18.92 -8.96
N PRO A 125 -2.54 -19.61 -9.90
CA PRO A 125 -1.89 -20.63 -10.73
C PRO A 125 -0.76 -20.06 -11.60
N LEU A 126 -0.98 -18.89 -12.22
CA LEU A 126 0.01 -18.21 -13.06
C LEU A 126 1.22 -17.72 -12.23
N GLU A 127 0.96 -17.16 -11.05
CA GLU A 127 2.00 -16.79 -10.09
C GLU A 127 2.78 -18.00 -9.59
N GLY A 128 2.11 -19.12 -9.32
CA GLY A 128 2.74 -20.38 -8.93
C GLY A 128 3.71 -20.91 -9.98
N ILE A 129 3.29 -20.92 -11.25
CA ILE A 129 4.14 -21.29 -12.38
C ILE A 129 5.32 -20.33 -12.49
N ASN A 130 5.08 -19.02 -12.46
CA ASN A 130 6.14 -18.01 -12.53
C ASN A 130 7.16 -18.14 -11.40
N ASN A 131 6.72 -18.41 -10.18
CA ASN A 131 7.59 -18.61 -9.03
C ASN A 131 8.42 -19.89 -9.18
N LYS A 132 7.85 -20.97 -9.70
CA LYS A 132 8.58 -22.21 -10.00
C LYS A 132 9.66 -21.99 -11.06
N ILE A 133 9.35 -21.26 -12.13
CA ILE A 133 10.33 -20.88 -13.17
C ILE A 133 11.45 -20.02 -12.56
N LYS A 134 11.10 -19.01 -11.76
CA LYS A 134 12.10 -18.16 -11.08
C LYS A 134 12.98 -18.95 -10.12
N LEU A 135 12.42 -19.93 -9.42
CA LEU A 135 13.17 -20.81 -8.52
C LEU A 135 14.19 -21.63 -9.30
N ILE A 136 13.75 -22.32 -10.35
CA ILE A 136 14.61 -23.12 -11.24
C ILE A 136 15.75 -22.24 -11.77
N LYS A 137 15.44 -21.06 -12.32
CA LYS A 137 16.45 -20.11 -12.83
C LYS A 137 17.47 -19.66 -11.77
N ARG A 138 17.08 -19.58 -10.49
CA ARG A 138 17.98 -19.19 -9.39
C ARG A 138 18.84 -20.34 -8.91
N THR A 139 18.34 -21.57 -8.93
CA THR A 139 19.03 -22.77 -8.43
C THR A 139 19.87 -23.48 -9.49
N SER A 140 19.54 -23.29 -10.76
CA SER A 140 20.30 -23.84 -11.88
C SER A 140 21.54 -22.97 -12.11
N PHE A 141 22.71 -23.50 -11.77
CA PHE A 141 23.99 -22.94 -12.21
C PHE A 141 24.30 -23.48 -13.61
N GLY A 142 24.17 -22.65 -14.65
CA GLY A 142 24.62 -22.97 -16.01
C GLY A 142 23.51 -23.18 -17.05
N TYR A 143 22.97 -22.07 -17.56
CA TYR A 143 23.01 -21.66 -18.97
C TYR A 143 22.97 -20.14 -19.03
#